data_AF-A0A397UEN3-F1
#
_entry.id   AF-A0A397UEN3-F1
#
_cell.length_a   1.000
_cell.length_b   1.000
_cell.length_c   1.000
_cell.angle_alpha   90.00
_cell.angle_beta   90.00
_cell.angle_gamma   90.00
#
_symmetry.space_group_name_H-M   'P 1'
#
loop_
_entity.id
_entity.type
_entity.pdbx_description
1 polymer ?
#
loop_
_entity_poly.entity_id
_entity_poly.type
_entity_poly.pdbx_seq_one_letter_code
_entity_poly.pdbx_strand_id
1 'polypeptide(L)'
;MQYSKGPNKGSLLSPFLQNKALNFINSSLCKLGQDSISLIQRNKTLQKEINKLEHLNIKKDHKIKQLVGSLSQYKRKRSKYISRIRAVASRKSLSSSQSLKASILTQLMKNKRQYTTQFINMTTRLSQINQISFRSTIQAAQIIMGFLTGEDLSLSLTRQSVVKWNQEISELYISQILNQQISLPLE
;
A
#
# COMPACT_ATOMS: atom_id res chain seq x y z
N MET A 1 76.65 -54.97 2.44
CA MET A 1 77.03 -54.10 1.30
C MET A 1 78.50 -54.33 0.99
N GLN A 2 78.87 -54.55 -0.27
CA GLN A 2 80.25 -54.86 -0.69
C GLN A 2 80.70 -53.91 -1.80
N TYR A 3 82.01 -53.73 -1.99
CA TYR A 3 82.52 -52.98 -3.13
C TYR A 3 82.27 -53.74 -4.43
N SER A 4 81.63 -53.09 -5.40
CA SER A 4 81.33 -53.71 -6.70
C SER A 4 82.48 -53.65 -7.70
N LYS A 5 83.45 -52.74 -7.48
CA LYS A 5 84.60 -52.46 -8.36
C LYS A 5 85.82 -52.02 -7.53
N GLY A 6 87.01 -52.13 -8.10
CA GLY A 6 88.27 -51.72 -7.47
C GLY A 6 89.01 -52.84 -6.72
N PRO A 7 90.17 -52.54 -6.10
CA PRO A 7 91.03 -53.54 -5.45
C PRO A 7 90.38 -54.26 -4.25
N ASN A 8 89.35 -53.66 -3.65
CA ASN A 8 88.58 -54.24 -2.54
C ASN A 8 87.27 -54.90 -3.01
N LYS A 9 87.13 -55.22 -4.30
CA LYS A 9 85.89 -55.79 -4.85
C LYS A 9 85.51 -57.09 -4.13
N GLY A 10 84.24 -57.21 -3.77
CA GLY A 10 83.70 -58.35 -3.01
C GLY A 10 83.95 -58.28 -1.50
N SER A 11 84.84 -57.39 -1.03
CA SER A 11 85.01 -57.17 0.40
C SER A 11 83.83 -56.36 0.95
N LEU A 12 83.53 -56.57 2.24
CA LEU A 12 82.52 -55.79 2.94
C LEU A 12 82.93 -54.29 2.96
N LEU A 13 81.96 -53.39 2.77
CA LEU A 13 82.20 -51.95 2.93
C LEU A 13 82.71 -51.64 4.34
N SER A 14 83.45 -50.54 4.51
CA SER A 14 83.88 -50.14 5.85
C SER A 14 82.66 -49.86 6.76
N PRO A 15 82.75 -50.10 8.08
CA PRO A 15 81.66 -49.82 9.01
C PRO A 15 81.15 -48.37 8.91
N PHE A 16 82.05 -47.42 8.66
CA PHE A 16 81.71 -46.02 8.43
C PHE A 16 80.78 -45.82 7.23
N LEU A 17 81.09 -46.43 6.08
CA LEU A 17 80.27 -46.32 4.88
C LEU A 17 78.91 -47.03 5.04
N GLN A 18 78.88 -48.16 5.74
CA GLN A 18 77.63 -48.85 6.08
C GLN A 18 76.74 -47.99 6.97
N ASN A 19 77.30 -47.41 8.04
CA ASN A 19 76.57 -46.53 8.95
C ASN A 19 76.08 -45.26 8.24
N LYS A 20 76.90 -44.68 7.35
CA LYS A 20 76.51 -43.51 6.56
C LYS A 20 75.37 -43.83 5.59
N ALA A 21 75.40 -45.01 4.95
CA ALA A 21 74.33 -45.46 4.07
C ALA A 21 73.02 -45.71 4.86
N LEU A 22 73.10 -46.37 6.01
CA LEU A 22 71.96 -46.59 6.91
C LEU A 22 71.35 -45.27 7.37
N ASN A 23 72.18 -44.31 7.81
CA ASN A 23 71.72 -42.99 8.21
C ASN A 23 71.03 -42.23 7.06
N PHE A 24 71.58 -42.33 5.84
CA PHE A 24 70.96 -41.73 4.67
C PHE A 24 69.58 -42.33 4.36
N ILE A 25 69.47 -43.66 4.38
CA ILE A 25 68.20 -44.38 4.17
C ILE A 25 67.18 -43.99 5.24
N ASN A 26 67.56 -43.99 6.51
CA ASN A 26 66.66 -43.61 7.61
C ASN A 26 66.22 -42.14 7.50
N SER A 27 67.14 -41.23 7.15
CA SER A 27 66.83 -39.80 7.04
C SER A 27 65.95 -39.46 5.83
N SER A 28 66.06 -40.21 4.73
CA SER A 28 65.29 -39.97 3.51
C SER A 28 63.91 -40.63 3.55
N LEU A 29 63.80 -41.84 4.09
CA LEU A 29 62.52 -42.57 4.15
C LEU A 29 61.61 -42.11 5.31
N CYS A 30 62.16 -41.77 6.48
CA CYS A 30 61.32 -41.35 7.62
C CYS A 30 60.69 -39.96 7.46
N LYS A 31 61.30 -39.05 6.68
CA LYS A 31 60.73 -37.71 6.42
C LYS A 31 59.47 -37.77 5.54
N LEU A 32 59.46 -38.65 4.54
CA LEU A 32 58.33 -38.86 3.63
C LEU A 32 57.04 -39.32 4.34
N GLY A 33 57.17 -40.10 5.43
CA GLY A 33 56.04 -40.58 6.22
C GLY A 33 55.33 -39.47 7.02
N GLN A 34 56.06 -38.48 7.53
CA GLN A 34 55.47 -37.40 8.34
C GLN A 34 54.70 -36.39 7.47
N ASP A 35 55.22 -36.07 6.30
CA ASP A 35 54.58 -35.15 5.36
C ASP A 35 53.28 -35.74 4.79
N SER A 36 53.25 -37.04 4.51
CA SER A 36 52.06 -37.72 3.99
C SER A 36 50.90 -37.75 5.00
N ILE A 37 51.18 -37.99 6.29
CA ILE A 37 50.15 -37.97 7.35
C ILE A 37 49.56 -36.56 7.50
N SER A 38 50.41 -35.53 7.47
CA SER A 38 49.98 -34.13 7.52
C SER A 38 49.07 -33.77 6.34
N LEU A 39 49.43 -34.20 5.12
CA LEU A 39 48.62 -34.02 3.92
C LEU A 39 47.27 -34.75 4.01
N ILE A 40 47.26 -35.99 4.49
CA ILE A 40 46.02 -36.76 4.69
C ILE A 40 45.09 -36.05 5.69
N GLN A 41 45.63 -35.53 6.79
CA GLN A 41 44.85 -34.77 7.77
C GLN A 41 44.29 -33.48 7.17
N ARG A 42 45.11 -32.72 6.41
CA ARG A 42 44.64 -31.51 5.71
C ARG A 42 43.52 -31.82 4.73
N ASN A 43 43.65 -32.88 3.93
CA ASN A 43 42.59 -33.31 3.00
C ASN A 43 41.30 -33.69 3.73
N LYS A 44 41.39 -34.37 4.88
CA LYS A 44 40.21 -34.67 5.72
C LYS A 44 39.55 -33.39 6.23
N THR A 45 40.32 -32.39 6.64
CA THR A 45 39.80 -31.11 7.12
C THR A 45 39.12 -30.34 5.99
N LEU A 46 39.78 -30.24 4.82
CA LEU A 46 39.22 -29.60 3.63
C LEU A 46 37.92 -30.27 3.19
N GLN A 47 37.85 -31.60 3.20
CA GLN A 47 36.62 -32.32 2.86
C GLN A 47 35.48 -31.98 3.82
N LYS A 48 35.77 -31.86 5.12
CA LYS A 48 34.76 -31.42 6.11
C LYS A 48 34.29 -29.99 5.85
N GLU A 49 35.18 -29.10 5.44
CA GLU A 49 34.82 -27.72 5.10
C GLU A 49 33.96 -27.66 3.83
N ILE A 50 34.33 -28.42 2.79
CA ILE A 50 33.54 -28.54 1.56
C ILE A 50 32.11 -29.01 1.89
N ASN A 51 31.97 -30.09 2.65
CA ASN A 51 30.66 -30.61 3.01
C ASN A 51 29.82 -29.60 3.84
N LYS A 52 30.47 -28.82 4.72
CA LYS A 52 29.80 -27.74 5.48
C LYS A 52 29.32 -26.62 4.54
N LEU A 53 30.16 -26.20 3.60
CA LEU A 53 29.83 -25.16 2.63
C LEU A 53 28.70 -25.60 1.70
N GLU A 54 28.71 -26.84 1.24
CA GLU A 54 27.61 -27.42 0.45
C GLU A 54 26.28 -27.38 1.21
N HIS A 55 26.28 -27.81 2.48
CA HIS A 55 25.08 -27.73 3.31
C HIS A 55 24.58 -26.30 3.51
N LEU A 56 25.48 -25.34 3.71
CA LEU A 56 25.12 -23.93 3.83
C LEU A 56 24.54 -23.39 2.52
N ASN A 57 25.09 -23.79 1.37
CA ASN A 57 24.56 -23.39 0.06
C ASN A 57 23.16 -23.95 -0.17
N ILE A 58 22.93 -25.24 0.11
CA ILE A 58 21.59 -25.85 0.00
C ILE A 58 20.57 -25.09 0.86
N LYS A 59 20.96 -24.72 2.10
CA LYS A 59 20.08 -23.96 3.01
C LYS A 59 19.78 -22.56 2.47
N LYS A 60 20.78 -21.87 1.92
CA LYS A 60 20.60 -20.55 1.30
C LYS A 60 19.70 -20.65 0.07
N ASP A 61 19.90 -21.65 -0.79
CA ASP A 61 19.09 -21.87 -1.99
C ASP A 61 17.62 -22.13 -1.65
N HIS A 62 17.37 -22.93 -0.61
CA HIS A 62 16.01 -23.16 -0.15
C HIS A 62 15.35 -21.84 0.31
N LYS A 63 16.08 -21.00 1.05
CA LYS A 63 15.60 -19.69 1.49
C LYS A 63 15.34 -18.74 0.32
N ILE A 64 16.20 -18.75 -0.70
CA ILE A 64 16.00 -17.97 -1.93
C ILE A 64 14.71 -18.42 -2.62
N LYS A 65 14.50 -19.73 -2.82
CA LYS A 65 13.28 -20.27 -3.44
C LYS A 65 12.02 -19.87 -2.65
N GLN A 66 12.07 -19.94 -1.33
CA GLN A 66 10.97 -19.53 -0.46
C GLN A 66 10.63 -18.04 -0.65
N LEU A 67 11.63 -17.17 -0.62
CA LEU A 67 11.44 -15.72 -0.78
C LEU A 67 10.90 -15.37 -2.18
N VAL A 68 11.41 -16.00 -3.23
CA VAL A 68 10.89 -15.84 -4.60
C VAL A 68 9.41 -16.24 -4.66
N GLY A 69 9.04 -17.36 -4.02
CA GLY A 69 7.66 -17.80 -3.87
C GLY A 69 6.78 -16.74 -3.21
N SER A 70 7.18 -16.23 -2.03
CA SER A 70 6.44 -15.19 -1.31
C SER A 70 6.28 -13.90 -2.11
N LEU A 71 7.34 -13.47 -2.81
CA LEU A 71 7.33 -12.26 -3.63
C LEU A 71 6.36 -12.40 -4.81
N SER A 72 6.30 -13.58 -5.44
CA SER A 72 5.34 -13.87 -6.51
C SER A 72 3.88 -13.77 -6.02
N GLN A 73 3.60 -14.29 -4.82
CA GLN A 73 2.27 -14.23 -4.22
C GLN A 73 1.88 -12.78 -3.89
N TYR A 74 2.80 -11.99 -3.35
CA TYR A 74 2.57 -10.57 -3.08
C TYR A 74 2.24 -9.80 -4.36
N LYS A 75 3.02 -9.99 -5.44
CA LYS A 75 2.74 -9.39 -6.76
C LYS A 75 1.34 -9.74 -7.27
N ARG A 76 0.92 -11.01 -7.17
CA ARG A 76 -0.44 -11.45 -7.56
C ARG A 76 -1.53 -10.77 -6.74
N LYS A 77 -1.37 -10.71 -5.40
CA LYS A 77 -2.32 -10.03 -4.50
C LYS A 77 -2.44 -8.54 -4.83
N ARG A 78 -1.32 -7.85 -5.03
CA ARG A 78 -1.29 -6.43 -5.42
C ARG A 78 -2.02 -6.19 -6.74
N SER A 79 -1.73 -7.00 -7.76
CA SER A 79 -2.41 -6.91 -9.07
C SER A 79 -3.93 -7.08 -8.92
N LYS A 80 -4.38 -8.11 -8.19
CA LYS A 80 -5.81 -8.35 -7.92
C LYS A 80 -6.47 -7.17 -7.21
N TYR A 81 -5.79 -6.57 -6.24
CA TYR A 81 -6.29 -5.39 -5.52
C TYR A 81 -6.43 -4.17 -6.45
N ILE A 82 -5.42 -3.89 -7.26
CA ILE A 82 -5.47 -2.81 -8.25
C ILE A 82 -6.63 -3.03 -9.24
N SER A 83 -6.79 -4.26 -9.75
CA SER A 83 -7.90 -4.58 -10.66
C SER A 83 -9.26 -4.39 -10.00
N ARG A 84 -9.40 -4.71 -8.70
CA ARG A 84 -10.63 -4.43 -7.94
C ARG A 84 -10.92 -2.94 -7.82
N ILE A 85 -9.91 -2.13 -7.46
CA ILE A 85 -10.06 -0.67 -7.40
C ILE A 85 -10.51 -0.14 -8.76
N ARG A 86 -9.83 -0.55 -9.84
CA ARG A 86 -10.18 -0.12 -11.21
C ARG A 86 -11.61 -0.50 -11.57
N ALA A 87 -12.02 -1.73 -11.26
CA ALA A 87 -13.38 -2.18 -11.52
C ALA A 87 -14.43 -1.39 -10.73
N VAL A 88 -14.16 -1.02 -9.48
CA VAL A 88 -15.07 -0.17 -8.68
C VAL A 88 -15.12 1.25 -9.24
N ALA A 89 -13.95 1.83 -9.56
CA ALA A 89 -13.87 3.16 -10.16
C ALA A 89 -14.59 3.22 -11.52
N SER A 90 -14.46 2.19 -12.34
CA SER A 90 -15.13 2.11 -13.64
C SER A 90 -16.63 1.80 -13.53
N ARG A 91 -17.06 1.07 -12.48
CA ARG A 91 -18.49 0.79 -12.22
C ARG A 91 -19.22 1.95 -11.57
N LYS A 92 -18.50 2.91 -10.98
CA LYS A 92 -19.05 4.23 -10.71
C LYS A 92 -19.28 4.86 -12.08
N SER A 93 -20.38 4.47 -12.76
CA SER A 93 -20.99 5.30 -13.76
C SER A 93 -21.11 6.65 -13.07
N LEU A 94 -20.33 7.62 -13.52
CA LEU A 94 -20.60 9.01 -13.27
C LEU A 94 -22.11 9.11 -13.53
N SER A 95 -22.91 9.24 -12.48
CA SER A 95 -24.35 9.49 -12.61
C SER A 95 -24.42 10.51 -13.72
N SER A 96 -25.05 10.17 -14.85
CA SER A 96 -24.95 11.02 -16.03
C SER A 96 -25.23 12.44 -15.57
N SER A 97 -24.52 13.44 -16.09
CA SER A 97 -24.76 14.82 -15.64
C SER A 97 -26.27 15.13 -15.64
N GLN A 98 -27.01 14.50 -16.56
CA GLN A 98 -28.45 14.47 -16.62
C GLN A 98 -29.16 13.83 -15.42
N SER A 99 -28.74 12.66 -14.92
CA SER A 99 -29.38 12.03 -13.75
C SER A 99 -29.08 12.77 -12.45
N LEU A 100 -27.87 13.32 -12.31
CA LEU A 100 -27.52 14.19 -11.19
C LEU A 100 -28.31 15.50 -11.23
N LYS A 101 -28.40 16.13 -12.41
CA LYS A 101 -29.22 17.32 -12.65
C LYS A 101 -30.69 17.07 -12.36
N ALA A 102 -31.24 15.94 -12.81
CA ALA A 102 -32.61 15.55 -12.50
C ALA A 102 -32.83 15.36 -10.99
N SER A 103 -31.89 14.74 -10.29
CA SER A 103 -31.97 14.56 -8.83
C SER A 103 -31.93 15.89 -8.08
N ILE A 104 -31.03 16.80 -8.46
CA ILE A 104 -30.98 18.16 -7.90
C ILE A 104 -32.30 18.90 -8.15
N LEU A 105 -32.82 18.85 -9.38
CA LEU A 105 -34.11 19.48 -9.71
C LEU A 105 -35.26 18.93 -8.88
N THR A 106 -35.30 17.62 -8.61
CA THR A 106 -36.35 17.03 -7.73
C THR A 106 -36.24 17.48 -6.27
N GLN A 107 -35.05 17.87 -5.80
CA GLN A 107 -34.89 18.43 -4.45
C GLN A 107 -35.32 19.90 -4.38
N LEU A 108 -35.17 20.65 -5.46
CA LEU A 108 -35.52 22.08 -5.53
C LEU A 108 -36.99 22.30 -5.90
N MET A 109 -37.51 21.50 -6.83
CA MET A 109 -38.84 21.65 -7.42
C MET A 109 -39.69 20.39 -7.23
N LYS A 110 -40.92 20.56 -6.75
CA LYS A 110 -41.93 19.48 -6.67
C LYS A 110 -42.51 19.18 -8.06
N ASN A 111 -42.68 20.22 -8.88
CA ASN A 111 -43.09 20.17 -10.27
C ASN A 111 -42.60 21.44 -10.99
N LYS A 112 -42.92 21.61 -12.28
CA LYS A 112 -42.47 22.78 -13.07
C LYS A 112 -42.88 24.16 -12.53
N ARG A 113 -43.82 24.24 -11.58
CA ARG A 113 -44.38 25.52 -11.07
C ARG A 113 -44.31 25.67 -9.55
N GLN A 114 -43.91 24.63 -8.82
CA GLN A 114 -43.93 24.61 -7.36
C GLN A 114 -42.60 24.16 -6.81
N TYR A 115 -42.10 24.93 -5.85
CA TYR A 115 -40.88 24.62 -5.11
C TYR A 115 -41.13 23.65 -3.97
N THR A 116 -40.08 22.94 -3.58
CA THR A 116 -40.11 22.13 -2.36
C THR A 116 -40.07 23.03 -1.13
N THR A 117 -40.63 22.56 -0.02
CA THR A 117 -40.58 23.25 1.28
C THR A 117 -39.14 23.54 1.72
N GLN A 118 -38.21 22.66 1.38
CA GLN A 118 -36.78 22.83 1.69
C GLN A 118 -36.20 24.05 0.97
N PHE A 119 -36.48 24.19 -0.33
CA PHE A 119 -36.03 25.36 -1.10
C PHE A 119 -36.69 26.67 -0.63
N ILE A 120 -37.99 26.62 -0.30
CA ILE A 120 -38.72 27.76 0.26
C ILE A 120 -38.08 28.21 1.57
N ASN A 121 -37.81 27.27 2.49
CA ASN A 121 -37.19 27.58 3.78
C ASN A 121 -35.78 28.16 3.62
N MET A 122 -34.96 27.58 2.72
CA MET A 122 -33.64 28.12 2.41
C MET A 122 -33.72 29.55 1.86
N THR A 123 -34.60 29.81 0.90
CA THR A 123 -34.77 31.14 0.29
C THR A 123 -35.26 32.17 1.31
N THR A 124 -36.14 31.74 2.21
CA THR A 124 -36.65 32.58 3.31
C THR A 124 -35.53 32.92 4.29
N ARG A 125 -34.74 31.92 4.71
CA ARG A 125 -33.56 32.15 5.55
C ARG A 125 -32.55 33.06 4.88
N LEU A 126 -32.29 32.91 3.58
CA LEU A 126 -31.43 33.82 2.83
C LEU A 126 -31.94 35.26 2.92
N SER A 127 -33.26 35.48 2.84
CA SER A 127 -33.86 36.81 3.01
C SER A 127 -33.70 37.39 4.41
N GLN A 128 -33.70 36.53 5.42
CA GLN A 128 -33.62 36.92 6.83
C GLN A 128 -32.16 37.15 7.26
N ILE A 129 -31.23 36.36 6.73
CA ILE A 129 -29.79 36.51 6.96
C ILE A 129 -29.36 37.86 6.39
N ASN A 130 -28.80 38.72 7.26
CA ASN A 130 -28.34 40.06 6.93
C ASN A 130 -29.42 41.04 6.42
N GLN A 131 -30.71 40.75 6.62
CA GLN A 131 -31.83 41.63 6.21
C GLN A 131 -31.74 42.08 4.75
N ILE A 132 -31.27 41.20 3.86
CA ILE A 132 -31.14 41.54 2.45
C ILE A 132 -32.51 41.80 1.81
N SER A 133 -32.54 42.74 0.86
CA SER A 133 -33.77 43.05 0.14
C SER A 133 -34.30 41.80 -0.58
N PHE A 134 -35.63 41.65 -0.70
CA PHE A 134 -36.23 40.55 -1.46
C PHE A 134 -35.68 40.44 -2.89
N ARG A 135 -35.29 41.56 -3.51
CA ARG A 135 -34.66 41.58 -4.83
C ARG A 135 -33.30 40.89 -4.82
N SER A 136 -32.46 41.18 -3.83
CA SER A 136 -31.16 40.55 -3.63
C SER A 136 -31.30 39.06 -3.29
N THR A 137 -32.31 38.69 -2.49
CA THR A 137 -32.64 37.29 -2.19
C THR A 137 -32.94 36.49 -3.45
N ILE A 138 -33.74 37.06 -4.36
CA ILE A 138 -34.08 36.41 -5.63
C ILE A 138 -32.83 36.19 -6.47
N GLN A 139 -31.99 37.21 -6.60
CA GLN A 139 -30.74 37.12 -7.37
C GLN A 139 -29.81 36.04 -6.80
N ALA A 140 -29.61 36.02 -5.48
CA ALA A 140 -28.78 35.02 -4.82
C ALA A 140 -29.34 33.60 -5.03
N ALA A 141 -30.65 33.41 -4.85
CA ALA A 141 -31.30 32.12 -5.06
C ALA A 141 -31.21 31.66 -6.53
N GLN A 142 -31.34 32.58 -7.49
CA GLN A 142 -31.17 32.31 -8.92
C GLN A 142 -29.73 31.91 -9.26
N ILE A 143 -28.72 32.58 -8.71
CA ILE A 143 -27.31 32.22 -8.90
C ILE A 143 -27.03 30.81 -8.36
N ILE A 144 -27.52 30.50 -7.15
CA ILE A 144 -27.35 29.17 -6.55
C ILE A 144 -28.03 28.11 -7.42
N MET A 145 -29.26 28.36 -7.87
CA MET A 145 -29.98 27.44 -8.76
C MET A 145 -29.27 27.25 -10.10
N GLY A 146 -28.82 28.33 -10.74
CA GLY A 146 -28.08 28.30 -12.00
C GLY A 146 -26.78 27.54 -11.87
N PHE A 147 -26.04 27.72 -10.77
CA PHE A 147 -24.84 26.94 -10.48
C PHE A 147 -25.13 25.43 -10.32
N LEU A 148 -26.19 25.08 -9.61
CA LEU A 148 -26.53 23.67 -9.32
C LEU A 148 -27.15 22.93 -10.52
N THR A 149 -27.84 23.64 -11.41
CA THR A 149 -28.64 23.02 -12.49
C THR A 149 -28.10 23.32 -13.89
N GLY A 150 -27.27 24.36 -14.04
CA GLY A 150 -26.82 24.87 -15.34
C GLY A 150 -27.94 25.49 -16.18
N GLU A 151 -29.11 25.77 -15.59
CA GLU A 151 -30.25 26.39 -16.26
C GLU A 151 -30.57 27.76 -15.68
N ASP A 152 -30.89 28.71 -16.56
CA ASP A 152 -31.52 29.97 -16.18
C ASP A 152 -33.01 29.73 -15.90
N LEU A 153 -33.30 29.23 -14.70
CA LEU A 153 -34.68 29.09 -14.17
C LEU A 153 -35.30 30.43 -13.76
N SER A 154 -34.82 31.54 -14.34
CA SER A 154 -35.13 32.93 -14.02
C SER A 154 -36.63 33.25 -13.99
N LEU A 155 -37.46 32.45 -14.67
CA LEU A 155 -38.91 32.62 -14.77
C LEU A 155 -39.71 32.12 -13.55
N SER A 156 -39.10 31.41 -12.60
CA SER A 156 -39.85 30.71 -11.55
C SER A 156 -39.89 31.40 -10.19
N LEU A 157 -38.93 32.28 -9.88
CA LEU A 157 -38.85 32.93 -8.56
C LEU A 157 -39.20 34.42 -8.65
N THR A 158 -40.35 34.80 -8.10
CA THR A 158 -40.82 36.19 -8.10
C THR A 158 -40.70 36.82 -6.72
N ARG A 159 -40.65 38.16 -6.68
CA ARG A 159 -40.67 38.92 -5.42
C ARG A 159 -41.90 38.61 -4.59
N GLN A 160 -43.06 38.50 -5.23
CA GLN A 160 -44.31 38.19 -4.54
C GLN A 160 -44.26 36.81 -3.87
N SER A 161 -43.65 35.81 -4.53
CA SER A 161 -43.46 34.48 -3.94
C SER A 161 -42.60 34.55 -2.67
N VAL A 162 -41.45 35.24 -2.73
CA VAL A 162 -40.53 35.34 -1.58
C VAL A 162 -41.15 36.15 -0.44
N VAL A 163 -41.87 37.23 -0.75
CA VAL A 163 -42.60 38.03 0.26
C VAL A 163 -43.65 37.16 0.95
N LYS A 164 -44.47 36.45 0.16
CA LYS A 164 -45.52 35.57 0.68
C LYS A 164 -44.95 34.47 1.57
N TRP A 165 -43.88 33.80 1.15
CA TRP A 165 -43.23 32.77 1.97
C TRP A 165 -42.66 33.33 3.28
N ASN A 166 -42.06 34.51 3.24
CA ASN A 166 -41.57 35.17 4.44
C ASN A 166 -42.71 35.50 5.41
N GLN A 167 -43.85 35.99 4.92
CA GLN A 167 -45.04 36.25 5.74
C GLN A 167 -45.56 34.96 6.36
N GLU A 168 -45.82 33.93 5.54
CA GLU A 168 -46.33 32.63 6.00
C GLU A 168 -45.43 31.98 7.05
N ILE A 169 -44.10 31.98 6.83
CA ILE A 169 -43.15 31.40 7.79
C ILE A 169 -43.08 32.24 9.07
N SER A 170 -43.16 33.57 8.97
CA SER A 170 -43.16 34.45 10.15
C SER A 170 -44.42 34.25 10.99
N GLU A 171 -45.59 34.13 10.35
CA GLU A 171 -46.87 33.83 11.02
C GLU A 171 -46.83 32.46 11.73
N LEU A 172 -46.27 31.44 11.08
CA LEU A 172 -46.06 30.13 11.69
C LEU A 172 -45.12 30.20 12.90
N TYR A 173 -44.04 30.97 12.81
CA TYR A 173 -43.11 31.13 13.92
C TYR A 173 -43.74 31.88 15.10
N ILE A 174 -44.47 32.96 14.84
CA ILE A 174 -45.18 33.74 15.87
C ILE A 174 -46.24 32.87 16.56
N SER A 175 -47.04 32.13 15.78
CA SER A 175 -48.07 31.24 16.35
C SER A 175 -47.45 30.10 17.17
N GLN A 176 -46.29 29.56 16.78
CA GLN A 176 -45.56 28.58 17.59
C GLN A 176 -45.08 29.17 18.92
N ILE A 177 -44.49 30.37 18.92
CA ILE A 177 -44.06 31.03 20.16
C ILE A 177 -45.24 31.30 21.09
N LEU A 178 -46.34 31.85 20.56
CA LEU A 178 -47.54 32.15 21.35
C LEU A 178 -48.12 30.88 21.97
N ASN A 179 -48.21 29.79 21.20
CA ASN A 179 -48.68 28.50 21.72
C ASN A 179 -47.74 27.89 22.78
N GLN A 180 -46.43 28.12 22.68
CA GLN A 180 -45.46 27.70 23.71
C GLN A 180 -45.56 28.53 24.99
N GLN A 181 -45.91 29.82 24.89
CA GLN A 181 -46.07 30.70 26.05
C GLN A 181 -47.38 30.44 26.80
N ILE A 182 -48.47 30.06 26.10
CA ILE A 182 -49.77 29.74 26.72
C ILE A 182 -49.73 28.41 27.51
N SER A 183 -48.75 27.55 27.25
CA SER A 183 -48.61 26.23 27.89
C SER A 183 -47.65 26.21 29.10
N LEU A 184 -47.11 27.37 29.50
CA LEU A 184 -46.40 27.53 30.77
C LEU A 184 -47.39 27.89 31.88
N PRO A 185 -47.48 27.13 32.99
CA PRO A 185 -48.36 27.50 34.10
C PRO A 185 -47.84 28.77 34.76
N LEU A 186 -48.75 29.71 35.04
CA LEU A 186 -48.50 30.84 35.93
C LEU A 186 -48.19 30.28 37.32
N GLU A 187 -46.93 30.40 37.76
CA GLU A 187 -46.56 30.30 39.18
C GLU A 187 -47.12 31.49 39.97
#